data_AF-A0A9D6RBF1-F1
#
_entry.id   AF-A0A9D6RBF1-F1
#
_cell.length_a   1.000
_cell.length_b   1.000
_cell.length_c   1.000
_cell.angle_alpha   90.00
_cell.angle_beta   90.00
_cell.angle_gamma   90.00
#
_symmetry.space_group_name_H-M   'P 1'
#
loop_
_entity.id
_entity.type
_entity.pdbx_description
1 polymer ?
#
loop_
_entity_poly.entity_id
_entity_poly.type
_entity_poly.pdbx_seq_one_letter_code
_entity_poly.pdbx_strand_id
1 'polypeptide(L)'
;MLQDEEHCTIEPEFVAFVVHTYNRYQRRHDVATCDDAELVGRLVGLEANLCLVIVSFIDTPGAPWRTVYRHAAVLAGVLSLEVLDRLRRRGASGDVLGFLIWTRRAVDNVLHEILRRLRATPVGLAIVAVRSLMPPDDAVALRQLLRALRVSQLTSFRPEKESDEDLRQDALASALDFVDRHEREITAPWTLPDRIELPALPVPIPGVDARRWDWPALVASETHATAALLLPALRGDLEALPEKVRLALRDHFESWNAQKRSGEEVLFDDSDHASPTDVESDLARRRAVQDFYAEARRRWGDRACVFLDALLRGRTVEEASKRAGVSRQTGHKYLRELKRPRTK
;
A
#
# COMPACT_ATOMS: atom_id res chain seq x y z
N MET A 1 21.88 26.18 -30.79
CA MET A 1 20.86 26.94 -30.05
C MET A 1 20.33 26.04 -28.94
N LEU A 2 20.99 26.10 -27.78
CA LEU A 2 20.49 25.51 -26.53
C LEU A 2 19.73 26.64 -25.85
N GLN A 3 18.41 26.48 -25.73
CA GLN A 3 17.54 27.48 -25.10
C GLN A 3 17.83 27.54 -23.61
N ASP A 4 17.77 28.76 -23.08
CA ASP A 4 18.06 29.16 -21.71
C ASP A 4 17.47 28.19 -20.66
N GLU A 5 18.36 27.56 -19.89
CA GLU A 5 18.00 26.98 -18.60
C GLU A 5 17.77 28.14 -17.63
N GLU A 6 16.56 28.70 -17.60
CA GLU A 6 16.13 29.58 -16.52
C GLU A 6 16.26 28.82 -15.20
N HIS A 7 17.35 29.08 -14.48
CA HIS A 7 17.53 28.62 -13.12
C HIS A 7 16.40 29.22 -12.27
N CYS A 8 15.43 28.37 -11.93
CA CYS A 8 14.35 28.70 -11.03
C CYS A 8 14.94 29.04 -9.65
N THR A 9 15.20 30.32 -9.40
CA THR A 9 15.63 30.81 -8.11
C THR A 9 14.41 30.84 -7.19
N ILE A 10 14.44 30.02 -6.15
CA ILE A 10 13.40 30.03 -5.11
C ILE A 10 13.61 31.31 -4.29
N GLU A 11 12.58 32.16 -4.22
CA GLU A 11 12.65 33.41 -3.48
C GLU A 11 12.94 33.15 -1.98
N PRO A 12 13.91 33.82 -1.36
CA PRO A 12 14.25 33.63 0.06
C PRO A 12 13.05 33.82 1.01
N GLU A 13 12.11 34.70 0.66
CA GLU A 13 10.89 34.97 1.43
C GLU A 13 9.96 33.75 1.47
N PHE A 14 9.85 33.01 0.36
CA PHE A 14 9.10 31.77 0.30
C PHE A 14 9.69 30.71 1.24
N VAL A 15 11.02 30.57 1.26
CA VAL A 15 11.70 29.64 2.17
C VAL A 15 11.43 30.02 3.63
N ALA A 16 11.54 31.31 3.97
CA ALA A 16 11.28 31.80 5.31
C ALA A 16 9.83 31.53 5.77
N PHE A 17 8.85 31.74 4.87
CA PHE A 17 7.45 31.44 5.13
C PHE A 17 7.20 29.95 5.41
N VAL A 18 7.76 29.05 4.59
CA VAL A 18 7.64 27.60 4.77
C VAL A 18 8.26 27.17 6.10
N VAL A 19 9.45 27.67 6.43
CA VAL A 19 10.15 27.36 7.69
C VAL A 19 9.36 27.87 8.90
N HIS A 20 8.83 29.10 8.86
CA HIS A 20 8.06 29.68 9.95
C HIS A 20 6.77 28.88 10.22
N THR A 21 6.02 28.57 9.16
CA THR A 21 4.78 27.80 9.23
C THR A 21 5.03 26.39 9.77
N TYR A 22 6.11 25.75 9.32
CA TYR A 22 6.55 24.45 9.82
C TYR A 22 6.89 24.46 11.32
N ASN A 23 7.70 25.42 11.76
CA ASN A 23 8.12 25.52 13.16
C ASN A 23 6.97 25.84 14.11
N ARG A 24 5.93 26.55 13.64
CA ARG A 24 4.73 26.84 14.42
C ARG A 24 3.86 25.59 14.60
N TYR A 25 3.74 24.77 13.57
CA TYR A 25 2.99 23.52 13.65
C TYR A 25 3.68 22.47 14.51
N GLN A 26 5.00 22.24 14.33
CA GLN A 26 5.74 21.26 15.14
C GLN A 26 5.61 21.50 16.63
N ARG A 27 5.57 22.77 17.06
CA ARG A 27 5.38 23.13 18.47
C ARG A 27 3.99 22.83 19.03
N ARG A 28 2.98 22.70 18.16
CA ARG A 28 1.58 22.47 18.55
C ARG A 28 1.17 21.01 18.47
N HIS A 29 1.87 20.20 17.69
CA HIS A 29 1.47 18.83 17.39
C HIS A 29 2.66 17.89 17.59
N ASP A 30 2.98 17.63 18.86
CA ASP A 30 3.96 16.62 19.23
C ASP A 30 3.37 15.22 18.97
N VAL A 31 3.74 14.64 17.83
CA VAL A 31 3.30 13.31 17.39
C VAL A 31 3.63 12.21 18.39
N ALA A 32 4.63 12.40 19.26
CA ALA A 32 4.99 11.42 20.28
C ALA A 32 3.90 11.28 21.37
N THR A 33 3.08 12.32 21.55
CA THR A 33 2.00 12.34 22.56
C THR A 33 0.68 11.78 22.05
N CYS A 34 0.53 11.61 20.73
CA CYS A 34 -0.68 11.08 20.12
C CYS A 34 -0.87 9.60 20.46
N ASP A 35 -2.11 9.16 20.66
CA ASP A 35 -2.42 7.73 20.72
C ASP A 35 -2.37 7.08 19.32
N ASP A 36 -2.45 5.75 19.25
CA ASP A 36 -2.32 5.02 17.99
C ASP A 36 -3.45 5.34 16.99
N ALA A 37 -4.67 5.60 17.48
CA ALA A 37 -5.81 5.94 16.62
C ALA A 37 -5.68 7.36 16.05
N GLU A 38 -5.21 8.30 16.87
CA GLU A 38 -4.90 9.65 16.45
C GLU A 38 -3.76 9.66 15.42
N LEU A 39 -2.69 8.86 15.62
CA LEU A 39 -1.61 8.75 14.65
C LEU A 39 -2.09 8.24 13.29
N VAL A 40 -2.87 7.16 13.28
CA VAL A 40 -3.42 6.60 12.03
C VAL A 40 -4.36 7.60 11.35
N GLY A 41 -5.26 8.22 12.12
CA GLY A 41 -6.17 9.22 11.57
C GLY A 41 -5.46 10.46 11.04
N ARG A 42 -4.39 10.92 11.70
CA ARG A 42 -3.51 11.99 11.20
C ARG A 42 -2.80 11.58 9.91
N LEU A 43 -2.26 10.37 9.83
CA LEU A 43 -1.60 9.87 8.63
C LEU A 43 -2.55 9.97 7.42
N VAL A 44 -3.72 9.36 7.54
CA VAL A 44 -4.68 9.30 6.44
C VAL A 44 -5.23 10.69 6.11
N GLY A 45 -5.56 11.50 7.11
CA GLY A 45 -6.05 12.86 6.89
C GLY A 45 -5.03 13.77 6.20
N LEU A 46 -3.74 13.67 6.55
CA LEU A 46 -2.68 14.44 5.91
C LEU A 46 -2.44 13.96 4.46
N GLU A 47 -2.41 12.65 4.21
CA GLU A 47 -2.27 12.09 2.86
C GLU A 47 -3.46 12.44 1.97
N ALA A 48 -4.67 12.39 2.52
CA ALA A 48 -5.90 12.84 1.88
C ALA A 48 -5.80 14.32 1.47
N ASN A 49 -5.35 15.19 2.37
CA ASN A 49 -5.16 16.62 2.08
C ASN A 49 -4.11 16.85 0.99
N LEU A 50 -2.98 16.14 1.01
CA LEU A 50 -1.98 16.19 -0.06
C LEU A 50 -2.60 15.80 -1.41
N CYS A 51 -3.31 14.68 -1.44
CA CYS A 51 -3.95 14.18 -2.65
C CYS A 51 -4.97 15.19 -3.20
N LEU A 52 -5.83 15.75 -2.34
CA LEU A 52 -6.81 16.77 -2.73
C LEU A 52 -6.20 17.95 -3.46
N VAL A 53 -5.17 18.52 -2.83
CA VAL A 53 -4.50 19.70 -3.37
C VAL A 53 -3.84 19.34 -4.70
N ILE A 54 -3.16 18.19 -4.81
CA ILE A 54 -2.55 17.78 -6.08
C ILE A 54 -3.62 17.55 -7.15
N VAL A 55 -4.70 16.86 -6.82
CA VAL A 55 -5.81 16.58 -7.74
C VAL A 55 -6.37 17.88 -8.33
N SER A 56 -6.49 18.97 -7.56
CA SER A 56 -7.01 20.24 -8.09
C SER A 56 -6.15 20.86 -9.20
N PHE A 57 -4.87 20.50 -9.27
CA PHE A 57 -3.97 20.94 -10.35
C PHE A 57 -3.77 19.89 -11.43
N ILE A 58 -4.11 18.63 -11.19
CA ILE A 58 -3.88 17.56 -12.16
C ILE A 58 -5.14 16.95 -12.75
N ASP A 59 -6.32 17.39 -12.32
CA ASP A 59 -7.58 16.94 -12.89
C ASP A 59 -7.62 17.23 -14.39
N THR A 60 -7.99 16.20 -15.14
CA THR A 60 -8.18 16.27 -16.58
C THR A 60 -9.66 15.96 -16.86
N PRO A 61 -10.38 16.86 -17.55
CA PRO A 61 -11.77 16.62 -17.93
C PRO A 61 -11.94 15.26 -18.63
N GLY A 62 -12.92 14.48 -18.20
CA GLY A 62 -13.23 13.15 -18.75
C GLY A 62 -12.29 12.02 -18.31
N ALA A 63 -11.22 12.28 -17.57
CA ALA A 63 -10.37 11.22 -17.03
C ALA A 63 -11.10 10.42 -15.91
N PRO A 64 -10.94 9.09 -15.83
CA PRO A 64 -11.49 8.32 -14.72
C PRO A 64 -10.87 8.77 -13.40
N TRP A 65 -11.70 9.12 -12.41
CA TRP A 65 -11.24 9.70 -11.14
C TRP A 65 -10.21 8.82 -10.43
N ARG A 66 -10.39 7.49 -10.43
CA ARG A 66 -9.44 6.53 -9.83
C ARG A 66 -8.03 6.69 -10.40
N THR A 67 -7.91 7.03 -11.68
CA THR A 67 -6.62 7.27 -12.32
C THR A 67 -6.04 8.61 -11.91
N VAL A 68 -6.86 9.67 -11.83
CA VAL A 68 -6.42 10.99 -11.35
C VAL A 68 -5.94 10.90 -9.90
N TYR A 69 -6.74 10.27 -9.03
CA TYR A 69 -6.40 10.05 -7.63
C TYR A 69 -5.13 9.24 -7.45
N ARG A 70 -4.99 8.09 -8.13
CA ARG A 70 -3.73 7.30 -8.07
C ARG A 70 -2.52 8.10 -8.51
N HIS A 71 -2.66 8.91 -9.56
CA HIS A 71 -1.56 9.78 -10.00
C HIS A 71 -1.24 10.83 -8.93
N ALA A 72 -2.25 11.45 -8.32
CA ALA A 72 -2.05 12.39 -7.21
C ALA A 72 -1.40 11.72 -6.00
N ALA A 73 -1.84 10.53 -5.61
CA ALA A 73 -1.26 9.77 -4.50
C ALA A 73 0.21 9.43 -4.75
N VAL A 74 0.56 9.03 -5.97
CA VAL A 74 1.97 8.84 -6.36
C VAL A 74 2.75 10.13 -6.21
N LEU A 75 2.26 11.25 -6.77
CA LEU A 75 2.93 12.55 -6.67
C LEU A 75 3.03 13.06 -5.23
N ALA A 76 2.03 12.78 -4.38
CA ALA A 76 2.05 13.09 -2.94
C ALA A 76 3.10 12.26 -2.20
N GLY A 77 3.27 10.99 -2.59
CA GLY A 77 4.27 10.08 -2.03
C GLY A 77 5.70 10.45 -2.41
N VAL A 78 5.91 11.01 -3.61
CA VAL A 78 7.24 11.35 -4.16
C VAL A 78 7.42 12.85 -4.40
N LEU A 79 6.87 13.70 -3.53
CA LEU A 79 6.86 15.15 -3.69
C LEU A 79 8.29 15.72 -3.89
N SER A 80 8.72 15.81 -5.14
CA SER A 80 10.06 16.21 -5.56
C SER A 80 10.05 17.62 -6.15
N LEU A 81 11.23 18.20 -6.39
CA LEU A 81 11.34 19.51 -7.06
C LEU A 81 10.68 19.50 -8.44
N GLU A 82 10.78 18.39 -9.18
CA GLU A 82 10.11 18.24 -10.49
C GLU A 82 8.59 18.26 -10.35
N VAL A 83 8.04 17.56 -9.34
CA VAL A 83 6.61 17.56 -9.06
C VAL A 83 6.14 18.96 -8.69
N LEU A 84 6.87 19.65 -7.81
CA LEU A 84 6.53 21.00 -7.38
C LEU A 84 6.58 22.00 -8.54
N ASP A 85 7.59 21.95 -9.39
CA ASP A 85 7.67 22.80 -10.57
C ASP A 85 6.54 22.49 -11.57
N ARG A 86 6.19 21.22 -11.74
CA ARG A 86 5.04 20.82 -12.56
C ARG A 86 3.73 21.41 -12.03
N LEU A 87 3.52 21.40 -10.71
CA LEU A 87 2.34 21.99 -10.08
C LEU A 87 2.34 23.52 -10.21
N ARG A 88 3.51 24.16 -10.05
CA ARG A 88 3.70 25.60 -10.27
C ARG A 88 3.32 26.02 -11.69
N ARG A 89 3.78 25.29 -12.71
CA ARG A 89 3.42 25.52 -14.13
C ARG A 89 1.92 25.34 -14.40
N ARG A 90 1.20 24.65 -13.50
CA ARG A 90 -0.26 24.48 -13.55
C ARG A 90 -1.01 25.47 -12.67
N GLY A 91 -0.33 26.51 -12.17
CA GLY A 91 -0.94 27.62 -11.44
C GLY A 91 -0.96 27.43 -9.92
N ALA A 92 -0.24 26.47 -9.35
CA ALA A 92 -0.10 26.40 -7.90
C ALA A 92 0.67 27.63 -7.37
N SER A 93 0.06 28.37 -6.45
CA SER A 93 0.70 29.51 -5.79
C SER A 93 1.83 29.07 -4.86
N GLY A 94 2.67 30.02 -4.44
CA GLY A 94 3.67 29.79 -3.39
C GLY A 94 3.05 29.13 -2.16
N ASP A 95 1.99 29.71 -1.60
CA ASP A 95 1.30 29.18 -0.41
C ASP A 95 0.86 27.72 -0.55
N VAL A 96 0.35 27.34 -1.72
CA VAL A 96 -0.04 25.96 -2.01
C VAL A 96 1.16 25.03 -2.03
N LEU A 97 2.25 25.41 -2.70
CA LEU A 97 3.48 24.62 -2.74
C LEU A 97 4.09 24.50 -1.34
N GLY A 98 4.05 25.58 -0.56
CA GLY A 98 4.50 25.61 0.83
C GLY A 98 3.69 24.66 1.71
N PHE A 99 2.36 24.65 1.55
CA PHE A 99 1.47 23.70 2.22
C PHE A 99 1.76 22.25 1.84
N LEU A 100 2.00 21.95 0.56
CA LEU A 100 2.33 20.58 0.11
C LEU A 100 3.64 20.09 0.74
N ILE A 101 4.70 20.91 0.69
CA ILE A 101 5.99 20.60 1.33
C ILE A 101 5.81 20.35 2.83
N TRP A 102 5.07 21.24 3.48
CA TRP A 102 4.81 21.16 4.90
C TRP A 102 4.01 19.90 5.27
N THR A 103 2.92 19.61 4.56
CA THR A 103 2.06 18.44 4.82
C THR A 103 2.83 17.15 4.58
N ARG A 104 3.68 17.09 3.55
CA ARG A 104 4.56 15.94 3.30
C ARG A 104 5.50 15.68 4.48
N ARG A 105 6.15 16.72 5.02
CA ARG A 105 6.98 16.57 6.22
C ARG A 105 6.18 16.13 7.44
N ALA A 106 4.94 16.59 7.58
CA ALA A 106 4.06 16.14 8.66
C ALA A 106 3.73 14.64 8.52
N VAL A 107 3.43 14.16 7.29
CA VAL A 107 3.29 12.74 6.98
C VAL A 107 4.54 11.96 7.36
N ASP A 108 5.73 12.44 6.96
CA ASP A 108 7.00 11.79 7.29
C ASP A 108 7.23 11.67 8.81
N ASN A 109 6.88 12.70 9.58
CA ASN A 109 6.98 12.67 11.04
C ASN A 109 6.01 11.66 11.68
N VAL A 110 4.76 11.61 11.21
CA VAL A 110 3.76 10.62 11.67
C VAL A 110 4.20 9.20 11.31
N LEU A 111 4.66 8.97 10.07
CA LEU A 111 5.20 7.68 9.63
C LEU A 111 6.42 7.27 10.46
N HIS A 112 7.33 8.19 10.76
CA HIS A 112 8.48 7.91 11.60
C HIS A 112 8.06 7.42 12.99
N GLU A 113 7.08 8.08 13.59
CA GLU A 113 6.54 7.70 14.90
C GLU A 113 5.81 6.35 14.85
N ILE A 114 4.97 6.11 13.85
CA ILE A 114 4.32 4.81 13.61
C ILE A 114 5.37 3.71 13.46
N LEU A 115 6.40 3.91 12.64
CA LEU A 115 7.48 2.94 12.46
C LEU A 115 8.27 2.71 13.76
N ARG A 116 8.48 3.75 14.57
CA ARG A 116 9.12 3.63 15.88
C ARG A 116 8.31 2.73 16.81
N ARG A 117 6.98 2.88 16.85
CA ARG A 117 6.07 2.02 17.64
C ARG A 117 6.00 0.60 17.09
N LEU A 118 5.87 0.44 15.78
CA LEU A 118 5.84 -0.88 15.13
C LEU A 118 7.12 -1.68 15.38
N ARG A 119 8.28 -1.04 15.56
CA ARG A 119 9.52 -1.75 15.94
C ARG A 119 9.44 -2.44 17.31
N ALA A 120 8.53 -2.03 18.19
CA ALA A 120 8.26 -2.71 19.45
C ALA A 120 7.35 -3.95 19.27
N THR A 121 6.69 -4.07 18.12
CA THR A 121 5.76 -5.15 17.76
C THR A 121 6.29 -5.88 16.51
N PRO A 122 7.29 -6.76 16.66
CA PRO A 122 7.98 -7.37 15.52
C PRO A 122 7.06 -8.18 14.61
N VAL A 123 6.01 -8.83 15.14
CA VAL A 123 5.02 -9.53 14.32
C VAL A 123 4.14 -8.53 13.60
N GLY A 124 3.67 -7.49 14.31
CA GLY A 124 2.89 -6.40 13.72
C GLY A 124 3.63 -5.72 12.56
N LEU A 125 4.90 -5.38 12.75
CA LEU A 125 5.75 -4.78 11.72
C LEU A 125 5.91 -5.70 10.51
N ALA A 126 6.11 -7.00 10.72
CA ALA A 126 6.26 -7.95 9.62
C ALA A 126 4.96 -8.12 8.82
N ILE A 127 3.79 -8.16 9.50
CA ILE A 127 2.48 -8.18 8.83
C ILE A 127 2.26 -6.91 8.02
N VAL A 128 2.50 -5.74 8.60
CA VAL A 128 2.39 -4.45 7.90
C VAL A 128 3.32 -4.42 6.70
N ALA A 129 4.56 -4.90 6.82
CA ALA A 129 5.52 -4.95 5.72
C ALA A 129 5.04 -5.85 4.56
N VAL A 130 4.45 -7.01 4.86
CA VAL A 130 3.91 -7.93 3.84
C VAL A 130 2.63 -7.39 3.18
N ARG A 131 1.78 -6.66 3.93
CA ARG A 131 0.50 -6.14 3.43
C ARG A 131 0.62 -4.81 2.70
N SER A 132 1.53 -3.94 3.13
CA SER A 132 1.60 -2.53 2.66
C SER A 132 2.52 -2.32 1.45
N LEU A 133 3.08 -3.39 0.86
CA LEU A 133 4.26 -3.38 -0.03
C LEU A 133 4.29 -2.22 -1.06
N MET A 134 4.98 -1.15 -0.66
CA MET A 134 5.87 -0.38 -1.53
C MET A 134 7.13 -1.25 -1.74
N PRO A 135 7.62 -1.49 -2.97
CA PRO A 135 8.66 -2.50 -3.24
C PRO A 135 10.04 -2.01 -2.73
N PRO A 136 10.98 -2.92 -2.35
CA PRO A 136 11.70 -3.71 -3.38
C PRO A 136 12.09 -5.18 -3.07
N ASP A 137 11.62 -5.85 -2.01
CA ASP A 137 12.01 -7.25 -1.82
C ASP A 137 10.99 -8.07 -1.01
N ASP A 138 9.91 -8.53 -1.67
CA ASP A 138 8.85 -9.39 -1.10
C ASP A 138 9.41 -10.60 -0.35
N ALA A 139 10.55 -11.13 -0.82
CA ALA A 139 11.22 -12.24 -0.19
C ALA A 139 11.81 -11.87 1.17
N VAL A 140 12.29 -10.63 1.36
CA VAL A 140 12.79 -10.14 2.66
C VAL A 140 11.63 -9.97 3.64
N ALA A 141 10.54 -9.32 3.22
CA ALA A 141 9.36 -9.12 4.07
C ALA A 141 8.76 -10.46 4.51
N LEU A 142 8.61 -11.40 3.56
CA LEU A 142 8.12 -12.74 3.87
C LEU A 142 9.06 -13.50 4.82
N ARG A 143 10.39 -13.45 4.60
CA ARG A 143 11.36 -14.07 5.53
C ARG A 143 11.27 -13.46 6.93
N GLN A 144 11.10 -12.15 7.04
CA GLN A 144 10.91 -11.48 8.32
C GLN A 144 9.63 -11.94 9.01
N LEU A 145 8.53 -12.10 8.27
CA LEU A 145 7.28 -12.62 8.80
C LEU A 145 7.43 -14.07 9.28
N LEU A 146 7.98 -14.97 8.47
CA LEU A 146 8.20 -16.36 8.88
C LEU A 146 9.10 -16.47 10.13
N ARG A 147 10.10 -15.60 10.24
CA ARG A 147 10.95 -15.49 11.43
C ARG A 147 10.17 -14.96 12.63
N ALA A 148 9.36 -13.92 12.47
CA ALA A 148 8.55 -13.33 13.53
C ALA A 148 7.49 -14.32 14.05
N LEU A 149 6.87 -15.09 13.15
CA LEU A 149 5.93 -16.17 13.47
C LEU A 149 6.62 -17.41 14.08
N ARG A 150 7.95 -17.45 14.15
CA ARG A 150 8.76 -18.58 14.67
C ARG A 150 8.49 -19.90 13.94
N VAL A 151 8.16 -19.81 12.66
CA VAL A 151 7.78 -20.94 11.79
C VAL A 151 9.01 -21.70 11.30
N SER A 152 10.16 -21.02 11.20
CA SER A 152 11.42 -21.65 10.78
C SER A 152 11.93 -22.75 11.73
N GLN A 153 11.33 -22.88 12.92
CA GLN A 153 11.66 -23.91 13.91
C GLN A 153 10.69 -25.09 13.88
N LEU A 154 9.64 -25.01 13.06
CA LEU A 154 8.70 -26.11 12.89
C LEU A 154 9.36 -27.16 12.02
N THR A 155 9.45 -28.36 12.56
CA THR A 155 9.93 -29.55 11.84
C THR A 155 8.73 -30.40 11.49
N SER A 156 8.63 -30.84 10.24
CA SER A 156 7.63 -31.81 9.86
C SER A 156 7.75 -33.09 10.69
N PHE A 157 6.64 -33.51 11.30
CA PHE A 157 6.54 -34.82 11.92
C PHE A 157 6.40 -35.94 10.87
N ARG A 158 6.35 -35.59 9.57
CA ARG A 158 6.23 -36.50 8.42
C ARG A 158 7.06 -36.04 7.21
N PRO A 159 8.39 -36.10 7.28
CA PRO A 159 9.24 -35.68 6.17
C PRO A 159 8.99 -36.43 4.84
N GLU A 160 8.31 -37.58 4.87
CA GLU A 160 7.94 -38.36 3.67
C GLU A 160 6.65 -37.87 2.96
N LYS A 161 5.76 -37.15 3.66
CA LYS A 161 4.44 -36.75 3.14
C LYS A 161 4.21 -35.25 3.14
N GLU A 162 4.90 -34.53 4.01
CA GLU A 162 4.71 -33.10 4.23
C GLU A 162 6.10 -32.48 4.38
N SER A 163 6.42 -31.59 3.47
CA SER A 163 7.69 -30.88 3.50
C SER A 163 7.66 -29.77 4.56
N ASP A 164 8.83 -29.38 5.07
CA ASP A 164 8.93 -28.21 5.95
C ASP A 164 8.45 -26.92 5.27
N GLU A 165 8.35 -26.90 3.93
CA GLU A 165 7.84 -25.78 3.17
C GLU A 165 6.30 -25.73 3.22
N ASP A 166 5.62 -26.87 3.14
CA ASP A 166 4.16 -26.96 3.25
C ASP A 166 3.69 -26.42 4.62
N LEU A 167 4.36 -26.83 5.70
CA LEU A 167 4.09 -26.32 7.05
C LEU A 167 4.30 -24.80 7.19
N ARG A 168 5.28 -24.25 6.44
CA ARG A 168 5.51 -22.80 6.43
C ARG A 168 4.40 -22.06 5.70
N GLN A 169 3.89 -22.65 4.62
CA GLN A 169 2.77 -22.11 3.87
C GLN A 169 1.49 -22.12 4.70
N ASP A 170 1.18 -23.22 5.38
CA ASP A 170 0.01 -23.33 6.26
C ASP A 170 0.07 -22.34 7.42
N ALA A 171 1.25 -22.17 8.00
CA ALA A 171 1.49 -21.18 9.05
C ALA A 171 1.24 -19.75 8.56
N LEU A 172 1.70 -19.45 7.34
CA LEU A 172 1.51 -18.14 6.70
C LEU A 172 0.02 -17.90 6.40
N ALA A 173 -0.66 -18.87 5.78
CA ALA A 173 -2.07 -18.80 5.48
C ALA A 173 -2.90 -18.56 6.75
N SER A 174 -2.63 -19.34 7.81
CA SER A 174 -3.28 -19.17 9.12
C SER A 174 -3.05 -17.79 9.73
N ALA A 175 -1.84 -17.24 9.61
CA ALA A 175 -1.53 -15.90 10.10
C ALA A 175 -2.28 -14.82 9.32
N LEU A 176 -2.33 -14.93 7.99
CA LEU A 176 -3.04 -13.97 7.13
C LEU A 176 -4.55 -14.04 7.34
N ASP A 177 -5.12 -15.24 7.48
CA ASP A 177 -6.55 -15.43 7.79
C ASP A 177 -6.92 -14.84 9.15
N PHE A 178 -6.03 -14.97 10.15
CA PHE A 178 -6.24 -14.31 11.43
C PHE A 178 -6.27 -12.78 11.28
N VAL A 179 -5.32 -12.21 10.52
CA VAL A 179 -5.27 -10.77 10.25
C VAL A 179 -6.53 -10.31 9.50
N ASP A 180 -6.93 -11.01 8.44
CA ASP A 180 -8.12 -10.68 7.66
C ASP A 180 -9.40 -10.76 8.50
N ARG A 181 -9.49 -11.69 9.46
CA ARG A 181 -10.61 -11.72 10.43
C ARG A 181 -10.58 -10.51 11.36
N HIS A 182 -9.41 -10.16 11.89
CA HIS A 182 -9.26 -9.01 12.78
C HIS A 182 -9.55 -7.69 12.07
N GLU A 183 -9.13 -7.56 10.80
CA GLU A 183 -9.46 -6.42 9.94
C GLU A 183 -10.99 -6.27 9.81
N ARG A 184 -11.73 -7.37 9.60
CA ARG A 184 -13.22 -7.38 9.53
C ARG A 184 -13.87 -6.99 10.87
N GLU A 185 -13.32 -7.45 11.99
CA GLU A 185 -13.82 -7.13 13.33
C GLU A 185 -13.64 -5.65 13.68
N ILE A 186 -12.51 -5.06 13.29
CA ILE A 186 -12.18 -3.65 13.55
C ILE A 186 -12.93 -2.72 12.60
N THR A 187 -13.20 -3.14 11.36
CA THR A 187 -13.95 -2.34 10.38
C THR A 187 -15.43 -2.22 10.70
N ALA A 188 -15.99 -3.03 11.60
CA ALA A 188 -17.43 -3.03 11.88
C ALA A 188 -17.93 -1.81 12.72
N PRO A 189 -17.11 -1.15 13.58
CA PRO A 189 -17.57 0.06 14.27
C PRO A 189 -16.53 1.19 14.43
N TRP A 190 -15.40 1.20 13.71
CA TRP A 190 -14.39 2.24 13.94
C TRP A 190 -14.83 3.61 13.39
N THR A 191 -14.89 4.60 14.28
CA THR A 191 -15.09 6.02 13.94
C THR A 191 -13.77 6.76 14.16
N LEU A 192 -13.46 7.70 13.25
CA LEU A 192 -12.33 8.60 13.42
C LEU A 192 -12.42 9.27 14.82
N PRO A 193 -11.32 9.38 15.58
CA PRO A 193 -11.31 10.13 16.82
C PRO A 193 -11.92 11.53 16.64
N ASP A 194 -12.74 11.95 17.61
CA ASP A 194 -13.48 13.23 17.57
C ASP A 194 -12.60 14.48 17.40
N ARG A 195 -11.28 14.35 17.64
CA ARG A 195 -10.33 15.47 17.70
C ARG A 195 -9.06 15.25 16.87
N ILE A 196 -9.20 14.80 15.62
CA ILE A 196 -8.08 14.90 14.69
C ILE A 196 -8.09 16.30 14.08
N GLU A 197 -7.31 17.20 14.71
CA GLU A 197 -7.04 18.51 14.13
C GLU A 197 -6.13 18.34 12.91
N LEU A 198 -6.74 18.42 11.73
CA LEU A 198 -6.04 18.48 10.46
C LEU A 198 -5.73 19.93 10.08
N PRO A 199 -4.62 20.17 9.38
CA PRO A 199 -4.34 21.48 8.83
C PRO A 199 -5.45 21.93 7.88
N ALA A 200 -5.86 23.19 8.00
CA ALA A 200 -6.79 23.78 7.05
C ALA A 200 -6.14 23.86 5.66
N LEU A 201 -6.93 23.59 4.63
CA LEU A 201 -6.48 23.74 3.24
C LEU A 201 -6.19 25.22 2.97
N PRO A 202 -5.05 25.55 2.30
CA PRO A 202 -4.64 26.93 2.07
C PRO A 202 -5.51 27.63 1.02
N VAL A 203 -6.19 26.85 0.18
CA VAL A 203 -7.09 27.34 -0.86
C VAL A 203 -8.39 26.54 -0.85
N PRO A 204 -9.56 27.19 -1.00
CA PRO A 204 -10.77 26.47 -1.38
C PRO A 204 -10.50 25.83 -2.73
N ILE A 205 -10.79 24.55 -2.88
CA ILE A 205 -10.46 23.78 -4.09
C ILE A 205 -11.37 24.27 -5.25
N PRO A 206 -10.89 25.11 -6.19
CA PRO A 206 -11.74 25.70 -7.21
C PRO A 206 -11.90 24.73 -8.38
N GLY A 207 -13.12 24.61 -8.93
CA GLY A 207 -13.34 23.87 -10.18
C GLY A 207 -13.31 22.34 -10.06
N VAL A 208 -13.10 21.81 -8.87
CA VAL A 208 -13.43 20.43 -8.58
C VAL A 208 -14.94 20.36 -8.51
N ASP A 209 -15.55 19.75 -9.52
CA ASP A 209 -16.96 19.40 -9.47
C ASP A 209 -17.17 18.48 -8.27
N ALA A 210 -17.65 19.05 -7.15
CA ALA A 210 -17.90 18.33 -5.91
C ALA A 210 -18.90 17.17 -6.12
N ARG A 211 -19.66 17.18 -7.23
CA ARG A 211 -20.56 16.08 -7.61
C ARG A 211 -19.85 14.95 -8.36
N ARG A 212 -18.65 15.20 -8.90
CA ARG A 212 -17.85 14.19 -9.60
C ARG A 212 -17.17 13.23 -8.63
N TRP A 213 -16.88 13.66 -7.39
CA TRP A 213 -16.06 12.90 -6.44
C TRP A 213 -16.78 12.69 -5.11
N ASP A 214 -16.94 11.43 -4.70
CA ASP A 214 -17.37 11.06 -3.35
C ASP A 214 -16.16 11.04 -2.41
N TRP A 215 -15.55 12.21 -2.24
CA TRP A 215 -14.33 12.39 -1.46
C TRP A 215 -14.48 11.94 -0.01
N PRO A 216 -15.58 12.26 0.70
CA PRO A 216 -15.78 11.78 2.07
C PRO A 216 -15.81 10.25 2.13
N ALA A 217 -16.49 9.57 1.20
CA ALA A 217 -16.53 8.11 1.18
C ALA A 217 -15.17 7.48 0.86
N LEU A 218 -14.39 8.08 -0.06
CA LEU A 218 -13.03 7.61 -0.36
C LEU A 218 -12.12 7.75 0.85
N VAL A 219 -12.09 8.93 1.47
CA VAL A 219 -11.27 9.17 2.68
C VAL A 219 -11.69 8.24 3.79
N ALA A 220 -13.00 8.07 4.02
CA ALA A 220 -13.50 7.09 4.96
C ALA A 220 -12.98 5.69 4.63
N SER A 221 -13.11 5.23 3.38
CA SER A 221 -12.63 3.91 2.96
C SER A 221 -11.12 3.72 3.17
N GLU A 222 -10.29 4.68 2.77
CA GLU A 222 -8.84 4.63 2.98
C GLU A 222 -8.51 4.65 4.48
N THR A 223 -9.23 5.46 5.25
CA THR A 223 -9.04 5.56 6.71
C THR A 223 -9.34 4.22 7.37
N HIS A 224 -10.46 3.59 7.02
CA HIS A 224 -10.82 2.26 7.51
C HIS A 224 -9.78 1.21 7.11
N ALA A 225 -9.33 1.19 5.85
CA ALA A 225 -8.32 0.23 5.39
C ALA A 225 -6.99 0.39 6.12
N THR A 226 -6.50 1.63 6.25
CA THR A 226 -5.25 1.91 6.97
C THR A 226 -5.36 1.57 8.45
N ALA A 227 -6.50 1.87 9.09
CA ALA A 227 -6.70 1.56 10.51
C ALA A 227 -6.86 0.08 10.79
N ALA A 228 -7.59 -0.65 9.94
CA ALA A 228 -7.73 -2.09 10.03
C ALA A 228 -6.36 -2.79 9.99
N LEU A 229 -5.43 -2.27 9.18
CA LEU A 229 -4.09 -2.80 9.08
C LEU A 229 -3.17 -2.35 10.22
N LEU A 230 -3.12 -1.05 10.52
CA LEU A 230 -2.12 -0.49 11.43
C LEU A 230 -2.49 -0.64 12.91
N LEU A 231 -3.77 -0.52 13.29
CA LEU A 231 -4.15 -0.53 14.71
C LEU A 231 -3.85 -1.85 15.41
N PRO A 232 -4.18 -3.04 14.86
CA PRO A 232 -3.78 -4.31 15.47
C PRO A 232 -2.28 -4.43 15.69
N ALA A 233 -1.52 -3.95 14.71
CA ALA A 233 -0.06 -4.00 14.76
C ALA A 233 0.47 -3.07 15.84
N LEU A 234 0.01 -1.82 15.89
CA LEU A 234 0.45 -0.81 16.87
C LEU A 234 0.08 -1.17 18.31
N ARG A 235 -1.12 -1.74 18.52
CA ARG A 235 -1.61 -2.16 19.84
C ARG A 235 -0.95 -3.44 20.36
N GLY A 236 -0.24 -4.17 19.49
CA GLY A 236 0.38 -5.45 19.82
C GLY A 236 -0.60 -6.63 19.78
N ASP A 237 -1.82 -6.45 19.28
CA ASP A 237 -2.84 -7.52 19.17
C ASP A 237 -2.33 -8.70 18.32
N LEU A 238 -1.44 -8.41 17.38
CA LEU A 238 -0.82 -9.38 16.49
C LEU A 238 0.35 -10.16 17.12
N GLU A 239 0.87 -9.76 18.28
CA GLU A 239 2.01 -10.44 18.91
C GLU A 239 1.64 -11.84 19.45
N ALA A 240 0.34 -12.13 19.60
CA ALA A 240 -0.16 -13.46 19.92
C ALA A 240 -0.25 -14.41 18.71
N LEU A 241 -0.04 -13.92 17.48
CA LEU A 241 -0.10 -14.73 16.25
C LEU A 241 0.81 -15.96 16.26
N PRO A 242 2.08 -15.90 16.70
CA PRO A 242 2.96 -17.08 16.68
C PRO A 242 2.37 -18.25 17.46
N GLU A 243 1.71 -17.99 18.59
CA GLU A 243 1.07 -19.03 19.40
C GLU A 243 -0.21 -19.55 18.74
N LYS A 244 -1.03 -18.66 18.17
CA LYS A 244 -2.24 -19.05 17.42
C LYS A 244 -1.91 -19.92 16.21
N VAL A 245 -0.85 -19.57 15.47
CA VAL A 245 -0.35 -20.33 14.33
C VAL A 245 0.13 -21.70 14.78
N ARG A 246 0.91 -21.80 15.87
CA ARG A 246 1.35 -23.09 16.42
C ARG A 246 0.17 -23.96 16.86
N LEU A 247 -0.83 -23.37 17.51
CA LEU A 247 -2.03 -24.07 17.92
C LEU A 247 -2.80 -24.60 16.70
N ALA A 248 -3.00 -23.77 15.68
CA ALA A 248 -3.67 -24.19 14.43
C ALA A 248 -2.96 -25.36 13.75
N LEU A 249 -1.62 -25.32 13.66
CA LEU A 249 -0.83 -26.43 13.10
C LEU A 249 -0.92 -27.69 13.97
N ARG A 250 -0.95 -27.54 15.29
CA ARG A 250 -1.13 -28.66 16.21
C ARG A 250 -2.50 -29.29 16.05
N ASP A 251 -3.56 -28.49 15.98
CA ASP A 251 -4.94 -28.95 15.82
C ASP A 251 -5.11 -29.66 14.47
N HIS A 252 -4.47 -29.15 13.41
CA HIS A 252 -4.39 -29.81 12.11
C HIS A 252 -3.76 -31.21 12.24
N PHE A 253 -2.62 -31.32 12.93
CA PHE A 253 -1.94 -32.59 13.15
C PHE A 253 -2.75 -33.57 14.02
N GLU A 254 -3.40 -33.09 15.08
CA GLU A 254 -4.26 -33.90 15.95
C GLU A 254 -5.50 -34.41 15.22
N SER A 255 -6.15 -33.56 14.43
CA SER A 255 -7.29 -33.92 13.57
C SER A 255 -6.92 -35.02 12.59
N TRP A 256 -5.74 -34.91 11.95
CA TRP A 256 -5.22 -35.97 11.09
C TRP A 256 -4.97 -37.27 11.85
N ASN A 257 -4.38 -37.23 13.05
CA ASN A 257 -4.10 -38.44 13.83
C ASN A 257 -5.40 -39.16 14.23
N ALA A 258 -6.46 -38.40 14.52
CA ALA A 258 -7.77 -38.94 14.80
C ALA A 258 -8.35 -39.64 13.55
N GLN A 259 -8.25 -39.02 12.37
CA GLN A 259 -8.66 -39.62 11.09
C GLN A 259 -7.88 -40.92 10.78
N LYS A 260 -6.57 -40.95 11.03
CA LYS A 260 -5.78 -42.19 10.85
C LYS A 260 -6.28 -43.33 11.74
N ARG A 261 -6.74 -43.02 12.96
CA ARG A 261 -7.25 -44.02 13.90
C ARG A 261 -8.65 -44.53 13.54
N SER A 262 -9.48 -43.72 12.87
CA SER A 262 -10.81 -44.15 12.44
C SER A 262 -10.76 -45.13 11.26
N GLY A 263 -9.63 -45.23 10.55
CA GLY A 263 -9.46 -46.14 9.40
C GLY A 263 -10.27 -45.71 8.17
N GLU A 264 -10.93 -44.56 8.25
CA GLU A 264 -11.66 -43.95 7.16
C GLU A 264 -10.66 -43.07 6.40
N GLU A 265 -10.20 -43.53 5.23
CA GLU A 265 -9.53 -42.65 4.27
C GLU A 265 -10.56 -41.66 3.73
N VAL A 266 -10.83 -40.62 4.52
CA VAL A 266 -11.48 -39.42 4.02
C VAL A 266 -10.43 -38.77 3.12
N LEU A 267 -10.65 -38.84 1.80
CA LEU A 267 -10.03 -37.94 0.85
C LEU A 267 -10.22 -36.54 1.43
N PHE A 268 -9.13 -35.86 1.80
CA PHE A 268 -9.21 -34.46 2.17
C PHE A 268 -9.99 -33.77 1.05
N ASP A 269 -11.15 -33.20 1.39
CA ASP A 269 -11.82 -32.31 0.48
C ASP A 269 -10.91 -31.08 0.44
N ASP A 270 -10.04 -31.03 -0.58
CA ASP A 270 -9.15 -29.91 -0.88
C ASP A 270 -9.92 -28.60 -1.14
N SER A 271 -11.25 -28.58 -0.91
CA SER A 271 -12.15 -27.46 -1.17
C SER A 271 -12.29 -26.46 -0.02
N ASP A 272 -12.03 -26.85 1.24
CA ASP A 272 -12.23 -25.98 2.41
C ASP A 272 -10.92 -25.40 3.00
N HIS A 273 -9.78 -25.93 2.57
CA HIS A 273 -8.51 -25.23 2.69
C HIS A 273 -8.31 -24.48 1.39
N ALA A 274 -8.15 -23.14 1.44
CA ALA A 274 -7.58 -22.42 0.30
C ALA A 274 -6.32 -23.20 -0.08
N SER A 275 -6.30 -23.79 -1.27
CA SER A 275 -5.26 -24.74 -1.63
C SER A 275 -3.90 -24.07 -1.36
N PRO A 276 -2.86 -24.80 -0.92
CA PRO A 276 -1.49 -24.27 -0.90
C PRO A 276 -1.14 -23.62 -2.26
N THR A 277 -1.70 -24.18 -3.33
CA THR A 277 -1.69 -23.65 -4.69
C THR A 277 -2.36 -22.29 -4.85
N ASP A 278 -3.41 -21.93 -4.09
CA ASP A 278 -4.14 -20.67 -4.20
C ASP A 278 -3.43 -19.50 -3.52
N VAL A 279 -2.81 -19.70 -2.35
CA VAL A 279 -2.02 -18.66 -1.69
C VAL A 279 -0.69 -18.46 -2.40
N GLU A 280 -0.02 -19.55 -2.81
CA GLU A 280 1.18 -19.46 -3.64
C GLU A 280 0.86 -18.94 -5.05
N SER A 281 -0.28 -19.31 -5.65
CA SER A 281 -0.77 -18.74 -6.92
C SER A 281 -1.11 -17.26 -6.76
N ASP A 282 -1.75 -16.82 -5.67
CA ASP A 282 -2.07 -15.40 -5.51
C ASP A 282 -0.82 -14.57 -5.23
N LEU A 283 0.12 -15.06 -4.39
CA LEU A 283 1.41 -14.42 -4.17
C LEU A 283 2.29 -14.47 -5.43
N ALA A 284 2.35 -15.59 -6.15
CA ALA A 284 3.08 -15.73 -7.42
C ALA A 284 2.44 -14.91 -8.54
N ARG A 285 1.12 -14.77 -8.55
CA ARG A 285 0.37 -13.90 -9.48
C ARG A 285 0.60 -12.44 -9.14
N ARG A 286 0.59 -12.05 -7.88
CA ARG A 286 0.96 -10.70 -7.42
C ARG A 286 2.41 -10.38 -7.77
N ARG A 287 3.35 -11.30 -7.52
CA ARG A 287 4.77 -11.19 -7.91
C ARG A 287 4.94 -11.11 -9.42
N ALA A 288 4.30 -11.99 -10.19
CA ALA A 288 4.36 -11.98 -11.64
C ALA A 288 3.82 -10.67 -12.20
N VAL A 289 2.70 -10.18 -11.68
CA VAL A 289 2.13 -8.88 -12.04
C VAL A 289 3.12 -7.76 -11.75
N GLN A 290 3.72 -7.71 -10.56
CA GLN A 290 4.71 -6.70 -10.19
C GLN A 290 5.99 -6.78 -11.02
N ASP A 291 6.52 -7.98 -11.30
CA ASP A 291 7.65 -8.23 -12.18
C ASP A 291 7.38 -7.73 -13.61
N PHE A 292 6.16 -7.96 -14.11
CA PHE A 292 5.74 -7.45 -15.41
C PHE A 292 5.66 -5.92 -15.39
N TYR A 293 5.21 -5.30 -14.30
CA TYR A 293 5.20 -3.84 -14.14
C TYR A 293 6.60 -3.25 -14.09
N ALA A 294 7.50 -3.82 -13.27
CA ALA A 294 8.87 -3.35 -13.12
C ALA A 294 9.62 -3.46 -14.45
N GLU A 295 9.50 -4.60 -15.14
CA GLU A 295 10.14 -4.81 -16.45
C GLU A 295 9.54 -3.92 -17.53
N ALA A 296 8.21 -3.76 -17.56
CA ALA A 296 7.56 -2.86 -18.51
C ALA A 296 7.97 -1.41 -18.28
N ARG A 297 8.08 -0.98 -17.03
CA ARG A 297 8.57 0.36 -16.67
C ARG A 297 10.02 0.55 -17.12
N ARG A 298 10.88 -0.42 -16.84
CA ARG A 298 12.30 -0.40 -17.20
C ARG A 298 12.51 -0.35 -18.71
N ARG A 299 11.77 -1.16 -19.48
CA ARG A 299 11.96 -1.28 -20.94
C ARG A 299 11.24 -0.21 -21.75
N TRP A 300 10.06 0.20 -21.31
CA TRP A 300 9.13 0.98 -22.15
C TRP A 300 8.50 2.18 -21.42
N GLY A 301 8.90 2.44 -20.17
CA GLY A 301 8.46 3.59 -19.39
C GLY A 301 7.02 3.51 -18.89
N ASP A 302 6.54 4.62 -18.34
CA ASP A 302 5.25 4.69 -17.64
C ASP A 302 4.04 4.38 -18.55
N ARG A 303 4.15 4.64 -19.86
CA ARG A 303 3.09 4.29 -20.83
C ARG A 303 2.81 2.79 -20.88
N ALA A 304 3.84 1.95 -20.73
CA ALA A 304 3.66 0.51 -20.68
C ALA A 304 3.00 0.05 -19.36
N CYS A 305 3.28 0.73 -18.24
CA CYS A 305 2.57 0.48 -16.98
C CYS A 305 1.08 0.84 -17.09
N VAL A 306 0.73 1.97 -17.73
CA VAL A 306 -0.67 2.36 -17.99
C VAL A 306 -1.37 1.33 -18.88
N PHE A 307 -0.66 0.80 -19.88
CA PHE A 307 -1.16 -0.26 -20.75
C PHE A 307 -1.46 -1.55 -19.96
N LEU A 308 -0.55 -2.00 -19.11
CA LEU A 308 -0.74 -3.19 -18.27
C LEU A 308 -1.86 -3.03 -17.24
N ASP A 309 -1.98 -1.85 -16.62
CA ASP A 309 -3.07 -1.53 -15.68
C ASP A 309 -4.44 -1.57 -16.36
N ALA A 310 -4.52 -1.16 -17.62
CA ALA A 310 -5.76 -1.29 -18.39
C ALA A 310 -6.13 -2.76 -18.64
N LEU A 311 -5.16 -3.60 -19.02
CA LEU A 311 -5.38 -5.03 -19.28
C LEU A 311 -5.79 -5.80 -18.02
N LEU A 312 -5.15 -5.53 -16.87
CA LEU A 312 -5.51 -6.17 -15.60
C LEU A 312 -6.92 -5.83 -15.13
N ARG A 313 -7.47 -4.71 -15.59
CA ARG A 313 -8.87 -4.30 -15.36
C ARG A 313 -9.83 -4.86 -16.41
N GLY A 314 -9.41 -5.85 -17.20
CA GLY A 314 -10.24 -6.54 -18.19
C GLY A 314 -10.46 -5.77 -19.50
N ARG A 315 -9.69 -4.71 -19.78
CA ARG A 315 -9.81 -3.95 -21.03
C ARG A 315 -9.21 -4.73 -22.20
N THR A 316 -9.72 -4.49 -23.40
CA THR A 316 -9.13 -5.06 -24.62
C THR A 316 -7.78 -4.41 -24.92
N VAL A 317 -6.94 -5.07 -25.73
CA VAL A 317 -5.63 -4.52 -26.14
C VAL A 317 -5.79 -3.17 -26.84
N GLU A 318 -6.84 -3.00 -27.62
CA GLU A 318 -7.11 -1.76 -28.34
C GLU A 318 -7.45 -0.61 -27.37
N GLU A 319 -8.33 -0.88 -26.39
CA GLU A 319 -8.67 0.08 -25.33
C GLU A 319 -7.46 0.41 -24.44
N ALA A 320 -6.65 -0.59 -24.09
CA ALA A 320 -5.44 -0.43 -23.31
C ALA A 320 -4.38 0.41 -24.05
N SER A 321 -4.16 0.14 -25.34
CA SER A 321 -3.26 0.91 -26.21
C SER A 321 -3.70 2.35 -26.31
N LYS A 322 -5.00 2.58 -26.58
CA LYS A 322 -5.58 3.91 -26.64
C LYS A 322 -5.38 4.67 -25.32
N ARG A 323 -5.63 4.01 -24.18
CA ARG A 323 -5.46 4.60 -22.84
C ARG A 323 -4.00 4.93 -22.50
N ALA A 324 -3.07 4.11 -22.95
CA ALA A 324 -1.63 4.31 -22.76
C ALA A 324 -1.01 5.33 -23.73
N GLY A 325 -1.76 5.83 -24.71
CA GLY A 325 -1.23 6.72 -25.74
C GLY A 325 -0.20 6.03 -26.63
N VAL A 326 -0.39 4.74 -26.93
CA VAL A 326 0.47 3.96 -27.81
C VAL A 326 -0.35 3.33 -28.94
N SER A 327 0.31 3.04 -30.07
CA SER A 327 -0.38 2.35 -31.17
C SER A 327 -0.80 0.94 -30.75
N ARG A 328 -1.83 0.38 -31.41
CA ARG A 328 -2.25 -1.01 -31.21
C ARG A 328 -1.12 -2.01 -31.48
N GLN A 329 -0.28 -1.74 -32.49
CA GLN A 329 0.90 -2.55 -32.79
C GLN A 329 1.91 -2.53 -31.63
N THR A 330 2.13 -1.37 -31.01
CA THR A 330 3.00 -1.21 -29.83
C THR A 330 2.45 -1.99 -28.63
N GLY A 331 1.13 -1.96 -28.39
CA GLY A 331 0.51 -2.74 -27.31
C GLY A 331 0.67 -4.25 -27.51
N HIS A 332 0.45 -4.74 -28.73
CA HIS A 332 0.72 -6.15 -29.06
C HIS A 332 2.21 -6.51 -28.93
N LYS A 333 3.13 -5.59 -29.21
CA LYS A 333 4.57 -5.78 -28.98
C LYS A 333 4.86 -5.94 -27.49
N TYR A 334 4.31 -5.08 -26.62
CA TYR A 334 4.48 -5.22 -25.16
C TYR A 334 4.03 -6.60 -24.66
N LEU A 335 2.82 -7.03 -25.05
CA LEU A 335 2.31 -8.36 -24.68
C LEU A 335 3.20 -9.49 -25.18
N ARG A 336 3.67 -9.41 -26.43
CA ARG A 336 4.52 -10.45 -27.02
C ARG A 336 5.86 -10.56 -26.30
N GLU A 337 6.48 -9.44 -25.97
CA GLU A 337 7.77 -9.40 -25.28
C GLU A 337 7.64 -9.81 -23.81
N LEU A 338 6.53 -9.48 -23.13
CA LEU A 338 6.28 -9.92 -21.75
C LEU A 338 5.93 -11.42 -21.66
N LYS A 339 5.31 -11.99 -22.71
CA LYS A 339 5.00 -13.43 -22.79
C LYS A 339 6.20 -14.30 -23.20
N ARG A 340 7.31 -13.70 -23.65
CA ARG A 340 8.50 -14.49 -24.00
C ARG A 340 9.08 -15.11 -22.73
N PRO A 341 9.34 -16.43 -22.71
CA PRO A 341 10.00 -17.06 -21.57
C PRO A 341 11.35 -16.39 -21.35
N ARG A 342 11.62 -15.96 -20.12
CA ARG A 342 12.91 -15.38 -19.75
C ARG A 342 13.96 -16.48 -19.86
N THR A 343 14.77 -16.47 -20.92
CA THR A 343 16.02 -17.21 -20.93
C THR A 343 16.93 -16.60 -19.87
N LYS A 344 17.22 -17.38 -18.83
CA LYS A 344 18.17 -17.02 -17.77
C LYS A 344 19.58 -16.88 -18.33
#